data_AF-A0A485AUM5-F1
#
_entry.id   AF-A0A485AUM5-F1
#
_cell.length_a   1.000
_cell.length_b   1.000
_cell.length_c   1.000
_cell.angle_alpha   90.00
_cell.angle_beta   90.00
_cell.angle_gamma   90.00
#
_symmetry.space_group_name_H-M   'P 1'
#
loop_
_entity.id
_entity.type
_entity.pdbx_description
1 polymer ?
#
loop_
_entity_poly.entity_id
_entity_poly.type
_entity_poly.pdbx_seq_one_letter_code
_entity_poly.pdbx_strand_id
1 'polypeptide(L)' 'MNLTFNEKSRELITLEKGRGLGDCGVQTRWRFDGQRFRLVRYAAQPQCDNWQGADAWATQWVSG' A
#
# COMPACT_ATOMS: atom_id res chain seq x y z
N MET A 1 11.75 -0.41 1.34
CA MET A 1 10.39 -0.79 1.74
C MET A 1 10.09 -0.10 3.05
N ASN A 2 8.97 0.63 3.13
CA ASN A 2 8.53 1.31 4.34
C ASN A 2 7.31 0.59 4.90
N LEU A 3 7.17 0.59 6.22
CA LEU A 3 6.13 -0.16 6.91
C LEU A 3 5.62 0.68 8.09
N THR A 4 4.30 0.83 8.16
CA THR A 4 3.61 1.59 9.20
C THR A 4 2.46 0.75 9.75
N PHE A 5 2.42 0.56 11.06
CA PHE A 5 1.30 -0.08 11.73
C PHE A 5 0.40 0.95 12.42
N ASN A 6 -0.90 0.87 12.19
CA ASN A 6 -1.91 1.65 12.88
C ASN A 6 -2.60 0.78 13.93
N GLU A 7 -2.27 1.01 15.20
CA GLU A 7 -2.81 0.25 16.33
C GLU A 7 -4.33 0.39 16.49
N LYS A 8 -4.90 1.57 16.17
CA LYS A 8 -6.34 1.83 16.31
C LYS A 8 -7.15 1.01 15.31
N SER A 9 -6.71 0.93 14.05
CA SER A 9 -7.38 0.12 13.02
C SER A 9 -6.88 -1.32 12.96
N ARG A 10 -5.79 -1.65 13.68
CA ARG A 10 -5.04 -2.92 13.58
C ARG A 10 -4.63 -3.23 12.13
N GLU A 11 -4.19 -2.19 11.43
CA GLU A 11 -3.79 -2.28 10.03
C GLU A 11 -2.30 -2.05 9.84
N LEU A 12 -1.72 -2.87 8.99
CA LEU A 12 -0.36 -2.75 8.51
C LEU A 12 -0.36 -2.16 7.11
N ILE A 13 0.31 -1.05 6.90
CA ILE A 13 0.50 -0.43 5.59
C ILE A 13 1.95 -0.67 5.16
N THR A 14 2.15 -1.26 3.98
CA THR A 14 3.47 -1.35 3.35
C THR A 14 3.55 -0.46 2.13
N LEU A 15 4.73 0.12 1.92
CA LEU A 15 5.05 0.92 0.74
C LEU A 15 6.37 0.43 0.13
N GLU A 16 6.25 -0.14 -1.06
CA GLU A 16 7.35 -0.61 -1.88
C GLU A 16 7.52 0.36 -3.06
N LYS A 17 8.38 1.36 -2.88
CA LYS A 17 8.68 2.32 -3.95
C LYS A 17 9.53 1.66 -5.04
N GLY A 18 9.16 1.93 -6.29
CA GLY A 18 9.97 1.59 -7.46
C GLY A 18 11.27 2.39 -7.51
N ARG A 19 12.18 2.00 -8.41
CA ARG A 19 13.39 2.78 -8.71
C ARG A 19 13.12 3.68 -9.90
N GLY A 20 13.53 4.94 -9.82
CA GLY A 20 13.34 5.92 -10.90
C GLY A 20 13.27 7.34 -10.35
N LEU A 21 13.20 8.30 -11.26
CA LEU A 21 12.84 9.68 -10.91
C LEU A 21 11.31 9.75 -10.80
N GLY A 22 10.81 10.12 -9.62
CA GLY A 22 9.37 10.22 -9.34
C GLY A 22 8.78 9.08 -8.51
N ASP A 23 7.55 9.30 -8.02
CA ASP A 23 6.83 8.35 -7.19
C ASP A 23 6.13 7.26 -8.02
N CYS A 24 6.39 6.00 -7.67
CA CYS A 24 5.81 4.79 -8.24
C CYS A 24 6.02 3.62 -7.29
N GLY A 25 5.33 2.51 -7.52
CA GLY A 25 5.48 1.28 -6.75
C GLY A 25 4.15 0.67 -6.32
N VAL A 26 4.17 -0.01 -5.17
CA VAL A 26 3.01 -0.70 -4.61
C VAL A 26 2.76 -0.22 -3.17
N GLN A 27 1.50 0.09 -2.86
CA GLN A 27 1.02 0.29 -1.49
C GLN A 27 0.03 -0.82 -1.16
N THR A 28 0.29 -1.55 -0.07
CA THR A 28 -0.66 -2.55 0.43
C THR A 28 -1.12 -2.23 1.83
N ARG A 29 -2.36 -2.61 2.13
CA ARG A 29 -2.92 -2.54 3.48
C ARG A 29 -3.37 -3.93 3.89
N TRP A 30 -3.00 -4.32 5.10
CA TRP A 30 -3.36 -5.58 5.70
C TRP A 30 -4.09 -5.34 7.01
N ARG A 31 -5.08 -6.16 7.33
CA ARG A 31 -5.79 -6.13 8.61
C ARG A 31 -5.61 -7.45 9.34
N PHE A 32 -5.34 -7.40 10.64
CA PHE A 32 -5.28 -8.61 11.45
C PHE A 32 -6.69 -9.08 11.78
N ASP A 33 -7.03 -10.32 11.40
CA ASP A 33 -8.37 -10.90 11.59
C ASP A 33 -8.54 -11.64 12.92
N GLY A 34 -7.50 -11.65 13.78
CA GLY A 34 -7.45 -12.44 15.00
C GLY A 34 -6.52 -13.66 14.90
N GLN A 35 -6.15 -14.08 13.69
CA GLN A 35 -5.20 -15.18 13.46
C GLN A 35 -4.02 -14.75 12.59
N ARG A 36 -4.28 -13.98 11.53
CA ARG A 36 -3.25 -13.55 10.58
C ARG A 36 -3.59 -12.21 9.94
N PHE A 37 -2.59 -11.60 9.33
CA PHE A 37 -2.79 -10.46 8.45
C PHE A 37 -3.41 -10.91 7.13
N ARG A 38 -4.54 -10.31 6.77
CA ARG A 38 -5.14 -10.45 5.44
C ARG A 38 -4.99 -9.16 4.68
N LEU A 39 -4.63 -9.27 3.40
CA LEU A 39 -4.63 -8.12 2.49
C LEU A 39 -6.06 -7.60 2.43
N VAL A 40 -6.25 -6.29 2.56
CA VAL A 40 -7.56 -5.61 2.45
C VAL A 40 -7.56 -4.55 1.35
N ARG A 41 -6.38 -4.06 0.94
CA ARG A 41 -6.21 -3.19 -0.22
C ARG A 41 -4.85 -3.40 -0.88
N TYR A 42 -4.85 -3.43 -2.20
CA TYR A 42 -3.66 -3.37 -3.04
C TYR A 42 -3.80 -2.23 -4.04
N ALA A 43 -2.84 -1.32 -4.05
CA ALA A 43 -2.76 -0.23 -5.01
C ALA A 43 -1.37 -0.16 -5.63
N ALA A 44 -1.29 0.16 -6.92
CA ALA A 44 -0.03 0.21 -7.63
C ALA A 44 0.01 1.39 -8.61
N GLN A 45 1.20 1.95 -8.76
CA GLN A 45 1.57 2.92 -9.77
C GLN A 45 2.77 2.36 -10.54
N PRO A 46 2.55 1.80 -11.75
CA PRO A 46 3.62 1.13 -12.49
C PRO A 46 4.63 2.10 -13.11
N GLN A 47 4.21 3.34 -13.38
CA GLN A 47 5.04 4.36 -14.02
C GLN A 47 5.53 5.39 -13.00
N CYS A 48 6.84 5.61 -12.95
CA CYS A 48 7.45 6.67 -12.15
C CYS A 48 7.34 7.99 -12.90
N ASP A 49 6.29 8.75 -12.59
CA ASP A 49 5.92 9.99 -13.30
C ASP A 49 5.88 11.22 -12.37
N ASN A 50 6.15 11.04 -11.07
CA ASN A 50 6.08 12.09 -10.04
C ASN A 50 4.73 12.83 -9.99
N TRP A 51 3.66 12.21 -10.51
CA TRP A 51 2.36 12.85 -10.60
C TRP A 51 1.62 12.76 -9.27
N GLN A 52 1.58 11.58 -8.65
CA GLN A 52 0.78 11.32 -7.46
C GLN A 52 1.51 10.45 -6.44
N GLY A 53 1.28 10.75 -5.15
CA GLY A 53 1.80 9.96 -4.04
C GLY A 53 1.03 8.66 -3.82
N ALA A 54 1.59 7.80 -2.97
CA ALA A 54 1.10 6.43 -2.74
C ALA A 54 -0.38 6.32 -2.34
N ASP A 55 -0.91 7.33 -1.65
CA ASP A 55 -2.30 7.35 -1.20
C ASP A 55 -3.31 7.56 -2.35
N ALA A 56 -2.86 8.09 -3.48
CA ALA A 56 -3.66 8.34 -4.67
C ALA A 56 -3.47 7.28 -5.78
N TRP A 57 -2.55 6.33 -5.59
CA TRP A 57 -2.33 5.25 -6.56
C TRP A 57 -3.59 4.41 -6.79
N ALA A 58 -3.75 3.96 -8.03
CA ALA A 58 -4.92 3.20 -8.46
C ALA A 58 -5.06 1.91 -7.63
N THR A 59 -6.22 1.76 -7.00
CA THR A 59 -6.57 0.54 -6.29
C THR A 59 -6.86 -0.55 -7.31
N GLN A 60 -6.10 -1.64 -7.27
CA GLN A 60 -6.30 -2.77 -8.17
C GLN A 60 -7.08 -3.90 -7.51
N TRP A 61 -7.08 -3.96 -6.17
CA TRP A 61 -7.81 -4.96 -5.42
C TRP A 61 -8.21 -4.49 -4.01
N VAL A 62 -9.38 -4.94 -3.54
CA VAL A 62 -9.89 -4.73 -2.18
C VAL A 62 -10.61 -5.99 -1.69
N SER A 63 -10.58 -6.22 -0.37
CA SER A 63 -11.45 -7.19 0.29
C SER A 63 -12.00 -6.65 1.60
N GLY A 64 -13.19 -7.15 1.96
CA GLY A 64 -13.87 -6.89 3.24
C GLY A 64 -13.41 -7.80 4.36
#